data_AF-A0A847XMJ4-F1
#
_entry.id   AF-A0A847XMJ4-F1
#
_cell.length_a   1.000
_cell.length_b   1.000
_cell.length_c   1.000
_cell.angle_alpha   90.00
_cell.angle_beta   90.00
_cell.angle_gamma   90.00
#
_symmetry.space_group_name_H-M   'P 1'
#
loop_
_entity.id
_entity.type
_entity.pdbx_description
1 polymer ?
#
loop_
_entity_poly.entity_id
_entity_poly.type
_entity_poly.pdbx_seq_one_letter_code
_entity_poly.pdbx_strand_id
1 'polypeptide(L)'
;NVVGKSLMHSAPLTTIAFERSILGKMGRYIVSIGILLFAFSTAISWAYYGDRALTYLVGPKYVIYYRVVYVAAFFIASFTDTTIVWSLSYITIAFMTVPNLIGLWILRKEIKSSIAEYWADFSVKYPEDRMSKKYRKKGRL
;
A
#
# COMPACT_ATOMS: atom_id res chain seq x y z
N ASN A 1 1.91 -28.88 -27.14
CA ASN A 1 2.64 -28.82 -25.86
C ASN A 1 3.80 -27.84 -25.95
N VAL A 2 3.53 -26.53 -25.76
CA VAL A 2 4.59 -25.52 -25.70
C VAL A 2 5.08 -25.46 -24.26
N VAL A 3 6.13 -26.22 -23.95
CA VAL A 3 6.84 -26.12 -22.67
C VAL A 3 7.72 -24.87 -22.76
N GLY A 4 7.18 -23.74 -22.31
CA GLY A 4 7.94 -22.49 -22.20
C GLY A 4 8.99 -22.61 -21.10
N LYS A 5 10.26 -22.84 -21.49
CA LYS A 5 11.42 -22.67 -20.59
C LYS A 5 11.67 -21.18 -20.32
N SER A 6 10.72 -20.46 -19.72
CA SER A 6 10.97 -19.11 -19.22
C SER A 6 11.57 -19.21 -17.82
N LEU A 7 12.88 -19.37 -17.73
CA LEU A 7 13.65 -19.24 -16.48
C LEU A 7 13.67 -17.79 -15.95
N MET A 8 12.97 -16.86 -16.61
CA MET A 8 12.90 -15.45 -16.23
C MET A 8 11.68 -15.21 -15.35
N HIS A 9 11.88 -14.70 -14.13
CA HIS A 9 10.81 -14.41 -13.15
C HIS A 9 10.64 -12.89 -12.95
N SER A 10 9.41 -12.39 -13.14
CA SER A 10 8.96 -11.05 -12.76
C SER A 10 9.69 -9.89 -13.47
N ALA A 11 10.62 -9.18 -12.82
CA ALA A 11 11.21 -7.94 -13.35
C ALA A 11 11.96 -8.10 -14.71
N PRO A 12 12.77 -9.14 -14.95
CA PRO A 12 13.47 -9.34 -16.22
C PRO A 12 12.54 -9.60 -17.41
N LEU A 13 11.36 -10.20 -17.18
CA LEU A 13 10.34 -10.40 -18.21
C LEU A 13 9.78 -9.06 -18.69
N THR A 14 9.43 -8.17 -17.76
CA THR A 14 8.94 -6.83 -18.10
C THR A 14 10.02 -6.00 -18.81
N THR A 15 11.28 -6.12 -18.38
CA THR A 15 12.41 -5.46 -19.03
C THR A 15 12.58 -5.90 -20.49
N ILE A 16 12.56 -7.21 -20.76
CA ILE A 16 12.69 -7.75 -22.13
C ILE A 16 11.48 -7.40 -22.99
N ALA A 17 10.28 -7.42 -22.42
CA ALA A 17 9.07 -7.03 -23.14
C ALA A 17 9.12 -5.55 -23.59
N PHE A 18 9.59 -4.65 -22.72
CA PHE A 18 9.76 -3.23 -23.04
C PHE A 18 10.95 -2.97 -23.97
N GLU A 19 12.01 -3.78 -23.89
CA GLU A 19 13.14 -3.73 -24.83
C GLU A 19 12.72 -4.11 -26.25
N ARG A 20 11.78 -5.06 -26.39
CA ARG A 20 11.21 -5.47 -27.69
C ARG A 20 10.05 -4.58 -28.18
N SER A 21 9.63 -3.60 -27.38
CA SER A 21 8.58 -2.65 -27.71
C SER A 21 9.14 -1.46 -28.51
N ILE A 22 8.29 -0.48 -28.84
CA ILE A 22 8.61 0.75 -29.57
C ILE A 22 9.75 1.59 -28.95
N LEU A 23 10.11 1.31 -27.69
CA LEU A 23 11.15 2.00 -26.92
C LEU A 23 12.56 1.44 -27.14
N GLY A 24 12.70 0.26 -27.77
CA GLY A 24 13.99 -0.37 -28.04
C GLY A 24 14.86 -0.54 -26.78
N LYS A 25 16.19 -0.48 -26.93
CA LYS A 25 17.15 -0.63 -25.82
C LYS A 25 16.98 0.40 -24.69
N MET A 26 16.31 1.54 -24.94
CA MET A 26 16.01 2.54 -23.92
C MET A 26 14.88 2.10 -22.98
N GLY A 27 13.99 1.22 -23.43
CA GLY A 27 12.92 0.64 -22.63
C GLY A 27 13.45 -0.08 -21.37
N ARG A 28 14.62 -0.73 -21.46
CA ARG A 28 15.26 -1.37 -20.31
C ARG A 28 15.63 -0.37 -19.20
N TYR A 29 16.27 0.74 -19.56
CA TYR A 29 16.69 1.75 -18.57
C TYR A 29 15.50 2.45 -17.93
N ILE A 30 14.46 2.76 -18.71
CA ILE A 30 13.22 3.36 -18.20
C ILE A 30 12.56 2.43 -17.18
N VAL A 31 12.44 1.13 -17.49
CA VAL A 31 11.85 0.15 -16.57
C VAL A 31 12.70 0.00 -15.30
N SER A 32 14.03 -0.08 -15.41
CA SER A 32 14.90 -0.19 -14.24
C SER A 32 14.81 1.05 -13.32
N ILE A 33 14.82 2.26 -13.89
CA ILE A 33 14.66 3.51 -13.12
C ILE A 33 13.26 3.58 -12.50
N GLY A 34 12.22 3.20 -13.25
CA GLY A 34 10.84 3.17 -12.77
C GLY A 34 10.65 2.22 -11.57
N ILE A 35 11.18 1.00 -11.67
CA ILE A 35 11.16 0.03 -10.56
C ILE A 35 11.93 0.56 -9.36
N LEU A 36 13.09 1.19 -9.58
CA LEU A 36 13.89 1.80 -8.51
C LEU A 36 13.09 2.87 -7.75
N LEU A 37 12.51 3.83 -8.48
CA LEU A 37 11.71 4.91 -7.88
C LEU A 37 10.46 4.36 -7.16
N PHE A 38 9.82 3.34 -7.73
CA PHE A 38 8.66 2.68 -7.13
C PHE A 38 9.03 1.92 -5.85
N ALA A 39 10.17 1.22 -5.85
CA ALA A 39 10.66 0.52 -4.66
C ALA A 39 11.00 1.52 -3.54
N PHE A 40 11.64 2.64 -3.86
CA PHE A 40 11.93 3.70 -2.90
C PHE A 40 10.67 4.34 -2.31
N SER A 41 9.68 4.70 -3.14
CA SER A 41 8.43 5.31 -2.64
C SER A 41 7.64 4.34 -1.75
N THR A 42 7.66 3.06 -2.10
CA THR A 42 7.07 1.99 -1.28
C THR A 42 7.80 1.88 0.06
N ALA A 43 9.13 1.81 0.06
CA ALA A 43 9.93 1.73 1.29
C ALA A 43 9.68 2.93 2.23
N ILE A 44 9.61 4.15 1.69
CA ILE A 44 9.31 5.36 2.49
C ILE A 44 7.91 5.25 3.12
N SER A 45 6.92 4.78 2.36
CA SER A 45 5.55 4.61 2.86
C SER A 45 5.49 3.59 4.00
N TRP A 46 6.16 2.44 3.85
CA TRP A 46 6.21 1.42 4.90
C TRP A 46 6.98 1.88 6.14
N ALA A 47 8.06 2.64 5.97
CA ALA A 47 8.76 3.26 7.09
C ALA A 47 7.82 4.21 7.87
N TYR A 48 7.04 5.04 7.17
CA TYR A 48 6.09 5.95 7.80
C TYR A 48 4.96 5.22 8.54
N TYR A 49 4.39 4.16 7.96
CA TYR A 49 3.36 3.35 8.63
C TYR A 49 3.92 2.72 9.91
N GLY A 50 5.14 2.21 9.86
CA GLY A 50 5.84 1.66 11.03
C GLY A 50 6.11 2.71 12.11
N ASP A 51 6.60 3.90 11.73
CA ASP A 51 6.80 5.03 12.63
C ASP A 51 5.50 5.37 13.40
N ARG A 52 4.35 5.40 12.69
CA ARG A 52 3.05 5.70 13.29
C ARG A 52 2.56 4.57 14.20
N ALA A 53 2.70 3.32 13.78
CA ALA A 53 2.33 2.16 14.60
C ALA A 53 3.15 2.11 15.90
N LEU A 54 4.46 2.35 15.80
CA LEU A 54 5.35 2.38 16.96
C LEU A 54 5.05 3.55 17.89
N THR A 55 4.80 4.74 17.33
CA THR A 55 4.41 5.92 18.12
C THR A 55 3.15 5.64 18.94
N TYR A 56 2.19 4.89 18.38
CA TYR A 56 0.97 4.49 19.07
C TYR A 56 1.22 3.46 20.18
N LEU A 57 2.18 2.54 19.99
CA LEU A 57 2.50 1.46 20.94
C LEU A 57 3.39 1.90 22.12
N VAL A 58 4.46 2.65 21.85
CA VAL A 58 5.53 2.95 22.84
C VAL A 58 5.85 4.44 22.94
N GLY A 59 5.15 5.29 22.17
CA GLY A 59 5.34 6.73 22.19
C GLY A 59 6.40 7.25 21.21
N PRO A 60 6.47 8.59 21.03
CA PRO A 60 7.26 9.21 19.96
C PRO A 60 8.78 9.15 20.16
N LYS A 61 9.25 8.88 21.39
CA LYS A 61 10.69 8.89 21.72
C LYS A 61 11.47 7.75 21.03
N TYR A 62 10.80 6.66 20.66
CA TYR A 62 11.46 5.47 20.10
C TYR A 62 11.49 5.41 18.57
N VAL A 63 10.91 6.40 17.89
CA VAL A 63 10.80 6.45 16.43
C VAL A 63 12.18 6.41 15.74
N ILE A 64 13.17 7.11 16.30
CA ILE A 64 14.52 7.13 15.73
C ILE A 64 15.19 5.76 15.75
N TYR A 65 15.03 4.98 16.82
CA TYR A 65 15.58 3.63 16.92
C TYR A 65 14.93 2.69 15.92
N TYR A 66 13.62 2.81 15.72
CA TYR A 66 12.92 2.02 14.71
C TYR A 66 13.42 2.32 13.29
N ARG A 67 13.66 3.58 12.94
CA ARG A 67 14.24 3.91 11.62
C ARG A 67 15.61 3.27 11.41
N VAL A 68 16.45 3.26 12.45
CA VAL A 68 17.77 2.59 12.39
C VAL A 68 17.61 1.09 12.17
N VAL A 69 16.71 0.44 12.92
CA VAL A 69 16.41 -0.99 12.76
C VAL A 69 15.82 -1.29 11.38
N TYR A 70 14.96 -0.43 10.85
CA TYR A 70 14.35 -0.57 9.53
C TYR A 70 15.41 -0.56 8.41
N VAL A 71 16.37 0.37 8.48
CA VAL A 71 17.48 0.43 7.51
C VAL A 71 18.40 -0.79 7.64
N ALA A 72 18.70 -1.22 8.87
CA ALA A 72 19.47 -2.45 9.10
C ALA A 72 18.76 -3.69 8.55
N ALA A 73 17.45 -3.79 8.71
CA ALA A 73 16.64 -4.88 8.17
C ALA A 73 16.67 -4.91 6.63
N PHE A 74 16.68 -3.75 5.96
CA PHE A 74 16.88 -3.66 4.51
C PHE A 74 18.23 -4.23 4.08
N PHE A 75 19.28 -3.95 4.85
CA PHE A 75 20.61 -4.49 4.58
C PHE A 75 20.62 -6.01 4.72
N ILE A 76 20.04 -6.57 5.78
CA ILE A 76 19.93 -8.02 5.99
C ILE A 76 19.08 -8.68 4.90
N ALA A 77 17.98 -8.05 4.50
CA ALA A 77 17.11 -8.54 3.44
C ALA A 77 17.85 -8.67 2.10
N SER A 78 18.87 -7.83 1.83
CA SER A 78 19.66 -7.93 0.60
C SER A 78 20.50 -9.21 0.50
N PHE A 79 20.82 -9.86 1.63
CA PHE A 79 21.56 -11.14 1.69
C PHE A 79 20.64 -12.35 1.90
N THR A 80 19.35 -12.13 2.17
CA THR A 80 18.40 -13.20 2.49
C THR A 80 17.71 -13.70 1.23
N ASP A 81 17.42 -15.00 1.18
CA ASP A 81 16.67 -15.58 0.06
C ASP A 81 15.30 -14.92 -0.10
N THR A 82 15.01 -14.50 -1.33
CA THR A 82 13.75 -13.85 -1.72
C THR A 82 12.52 -14.64 -1.26
N THR A 83 12.56 -15.98 -1.37
CA THR A 83 11.46 -16.86 -0.93
C THR A 83 11.13 -16.69 0.55
N ILE A 84 12.16 -16.61 1.41
CA ILE A 84 11.99 -16.44 2.86
C ILE A 84 11.36 -15.07 3.14
N VAL A 85 11.85 -14.03 2.47
CA VAL A 85 11.32 -12.66 2.60
C VAL A 85 9.83 -12.60 2.22
N TRP A 86 9.44 -13.23 1.11
CA TRP A 86 8.04 -13.30 0.69
C TRP A 86 7.17 -14.08 1.67
N SER A 87 7.62 -15.25 2.12
CA SER A 87 6.88 -16.06 3.11
C SER A 87 6.65 -15.30 4.41
N LEU A 88 7.67 -14.64 4.95
CA LEU A 88 7.55 -13.83 6.17
C LEU A 88 6.59 -12.64 5.96
N SER A 89 6.67 -12.00 4.79
CA SER A 89 5.80 -10.88 4.44
C SER A 89 4.32 -11.29 4.42
N TYR A 90 3.99 -12.44 3.82
CA TYR A 90 2.61 -12.93 3.78
C TYR A 90 2.05 -13.23 5.17
N ILE A 91 2.84 -13.85 6.05
CA ILE A 91 2.42 -14.16 7.43
C ILE A 91 2.16 -12.86 8.19
N THR A 92 3.07 -11.89 8.09
CA THR A 92 2.98 -10.60 8.79
C THR A 92 1.77 -9.79 8.31
N ILE A 93 1.53 -9.73 7.00
CA ILE A 93 0.37 -9.03 6.42
C ILE A 93 -0.93 -9.72 6.84
N ALA A 94 -0.98 -11.05 6.83
CA ALA A 94 -2.17 -11.78 7.29
C ALA A 94 -2.47 -11.47 8.76
N PHE A 95 -1.44 -11.51 9.61
CA PHE A 95 -1.57 -11.20 11.04
C PHE A 95 -2.03 -9.76 11.31
N MET A 96 -1.60 -8.79 10.51
CA MET A 96 -2.08 -7.40 10.60
C MET A 96 -3.51 -7.24 10.05
N THR A 97 -3.84 -7.94 8.98
CA THR A 97 -5.11 -7.78 8.25
C THR A 97 -6.29 -8.36 9.04
N VAL A 98 -6.11 -9.53 9.67
CA VAL A 98 -7.17 -10.21 10.44
C VAL A 98 -7.80 -9.31 11.54
N PRO A 99 -7.03 -8.73 12.49
CA PRO A 99 -7.61 -7.88 13.52
C PRO A 99 -8.21 -6.59 12.95
N ASN A 100 -7.61 -6.04 11.89
CA ASN A 100 -8.14 -4.84 11.23
C ASN A 100 -9.53 -5.10 10.62
N LEU A 101 -9.69 -6.22 9.90
CA LEU A 101 -10.97 -6.62 9.31
C LEU A 101 -12.04 -6.93 10.37
N ILE A 102 -11.66 -7.59 11.47
CA ILE A 102 -12.57 -7.83 12.61
C ILE A 102 -13.03 -6.50 13.21
N GLY A 103 -12.10 -5.57 13.44
CA GLY A 103 -12.42 -4.22 13.94
C GLY A 103 -13.38 -3.49 13.00
N LEU A 104 -13.11 -3.49 11.70
CA LEU A 104 -14.00 -2.88 10.70
C LEU A 104 -15.40 -3.52 10.71
N TRP A 105 -15.47 -4.84 10.86
CA TRP A 105 -16.75 -5.55 10.91
C TRP A 105 -17.56 -5.15 12.15
N ILE A 106 -16.93 -5.00 13.31
CA ILE A 106 -17.59 -4.54 14.54
C ILE A 106 -18.04 -3.08 14.39
N LEU A 107 -17.16 -2.20 13.90
CA LEU A 107 -17.40 -0.76 13.76
C LEU A 107 -18.29 -0.38 12.56
N ARG A 108 -18.72 -1.35 11.74
CA ARG A 108 -19.51 -1.08 10.52
C ARG A 108 -20.77 -0.24 10.78
N LYS A 109 -21.40 -0.41 11.94
CA LYS A 109 -22.60 0.36 12.33
C LYS A 109 -22.24 1.82 12.63
N GLU A 110 -21.17 2.03 13.40
CA GLU A 110 -20.65 3.35 13.75
C GLU A 110 -20.25 4.13 12.50
N ILE A 111 -19.47 3.50 11.61
CA ILE A 111 -19.03 4.10 10.34
C ILE A 111 -20.23 4.52 9.49
N LYS A 112 -21.27 3.68 9.42
CA LYS A 112 -22.49 4.03 8.68
C LYS A 112 -23.21 5.24 9.30
N SER A 113 -23.22 5.35 10.62
CA SER A 113 -23.79 6.49 11.34
C SER A 113 -23.00 7.77 11.07
N SER A 114 -21.68 7.74 11.27
CA SER A 114 -20.80 8.89 11.06
C SER A 114 -20.81 9.37 9.60
N ILE A 115 -20.88 8.44 8.63
CA ILE A 115 -21.04 8.81 7.21
C ILE A 115 -22.38 9.49 6.98
N ALA A 116 -23.47 9.01 7.58
CA ALA A 116 -24.78 9.63 7.43
C ALA A 116 -24.79 11.06 7.98
N GLU A 117 -24.22 11.25 9.18
CA GLU A 117 -24.08 12.55 9.82
C GLU A 117 -23.21 13.51 9.00
N TYR A 118 -22.05 13.04 8.50
CA TYR A 118 -21.19 13.82 7.61
C TYR A 118 -21.94 14.31 6.37
N TRP A 119 -22.72 13.44 5.72
CA TRP A 119 -23.48 13.84 4.53
C TRP A 119 -24.64 14.78 4.85
N ALA A 120 -25.26 14.65 6.03
CA ALA A 120 -26.28 15.60 6.49
C ALA A 120 -25.67 17.00 6.64
N ASP A 121 -24.57 17.13 7.41
CA ASP A 121 -23.85 18.40 7.59
C ASP A 121 -23.29 18.97 6.27
N PHE A 122 -22.70 18.11 5.44
CA PHE A 122 -22.16 18.51 4.13
C PHE A 122 -23.26 19.07 3.22
N SER A 123 -24.44 18.46 3.22
CA SER A 123 -25.57 18.90 2.39
C SER A 123 -26.15 20.25 2.81
N VAL A 124 -26.00 20.61 4.09
CA VAL A 124 -26.38 21.93 4.63
C VAL A 124 -25.31 22.97 4.29
N LYS A 125 -24.02 22.64 4.44
CA LYS A 125 -22.90 23.57 4.14
C LYS A 125 -22.74 23.86 2.65
N TYR A 126 -23.01 22.89 1.78
CA TYR A 126 -22.85 23.02 0.33
C TYR A 126 -24.13 22.63 -0.42
N PRO A 127 -25.18 23.46 -0.37
CA PRO A 127 -26.50 23.12 -0.93
C PRO A 127 -26.51 23.04 -2.46
N GLU A 128 -25.63 23.78 -3.14
CA GLU A 128 -25.55 23.81 -4.60
C GLU A 128 -24.75 22.65 -5.21
N ASP A 129 -24.00 21.91 -4.38
CA ASP A 129 -23.17 20.80 -4.83
C ASP A 129 -24.02 19.64 -5.39
N ARG A 130 -23.52 19.00 -6.46
CA ARG A 130 -24.22 17.91 -7.15
C ARG A 130 -24.45 16.71 -6.23
N MET A 131 -23.50 16.38 -5.35
CA MET A 131 -23.62 15.26 -4.42
C MET A 131 -24.59 15.59 -3.30
N SER A 132 -24.60 16.82 -2.80
CA SER A 132 -25.59 17.31 -1.82
C SER A 132 -27.02 17.20 -2.34
N LYS A 133 -27.27 17.65 -3.59
CA LYS A 133 -28.59 17.52 -4.23
C LYS A 133 -29.01 16.06 -4.39
N LYS A 134 -28.07 15.18 -4.78
CA LYS A 134 -28.33 13.73 -4.90
C LYS A 134 -28.63 13.08 -3.55
N TYR A 135 -27.94 13.50 -2.48
CA TYR A 135 -28.16 12.99 -1.13
C TYR A 135 -29.54 13.41 -0.59
N ARG A 136 -29.90 14.70 -0.70
CA ARG A 136 -31.23 15.23 -0.34
C ARG A 136 -32.35 14.55 -1.13
N LYS A 137 -32.16 14.34 -2.44
CA LYS A 137 -33.16 13.68 -3.30
C LYS A 137 -33.40 12.21 -2.95
N LYS A 138 -32.44 11.54 -2.29
CA LYS A 138 -32.54 10.13 -1.90
C LYS A 138 -33.32 9.90 -0.59
N GLY A 139 -33.87 10.95 0.03
CA GLY A 139 -34.74 10.85 1.21
C GLY A 139 -34.04 10.29 2.46
N ARG A 140 -32.74 10.56 2.63
CA ARG A 140 -31.94 10.13 3.80
C ARG A 140 -31.70 11.28 4.78
N LEU A 141 -32.77 12.01 5.08
CA LEU A 141 -32.88 12.90 6.23
C LEU A 141 -34.01 12.34 7.10
#